data_AF-A0A2A3G771-F1
#
_entry.id   AF-A0A2A3G771-F1
#
_cell.length_a   1.000
_cell.length_b   1.000
_cell.length_c   1.000
_cell.angle_alpha   90.00
_cell.angle_beta   90.00
_cell.angle_gamma   90.00
#
_symmetry.space_group_name_H-M   'P 1'
#
loop_
_entity.id
_entity.type
_entity.pdbx_description
1 polymer ?
#
loop_
_entity_poly.entity_id
_entity_poly.type
_entity_poly.pdbx_seq_one_letter_code
_entity_poly.pdbx_strand_id
1 'polypeptide(L)'
;MDTVYCECVLCYYRGLLNAGSKRTATDHSGRRSGHYYLEFHMFTHVVLIKFNTDADESYIADVGSKIDTLPQEIEQVRGVAYGADIGLTSGSWDYAIIVELGAASDYEAYAKHPTHVDLAELIKKGVADRTVVDFDG
;
A
#
# COMPACT_ATOMS: atom_id res chain seq x y z
N MET A 1 7.01 30.42 4.59
CA MET A 1 7.83 29.19 4.39
C MET A 1 6.94 28.08 4.88
N ASP A 2 6.05 27.70 3.98
CA ASP A 2 4.79 27.04 4.28
C ASP A 2 4.95 25.56 3.99
N THR A 3 5.00 24.76 5.04
CA THR A 3 5.04 23.31 4.96
C THR A 3 3.62 22.81 4.73
N VAL A 4 3.30 22.53 3.47
CA VAL A 4 2.08 21.81 3.07
C VAL A 4 2.22 20.36 3.54
N TYR A 5 1.62 20.05 4.70
CA TYR A 5 1.41 18.66 5.10
C TYR A 5 0.37 18.04 4.17
N CYS A 6 0.78 17.00 3.45
CA CYS A 6 -0.05 16.20 2.56
C CYS A 6 -1.12 15.44 3.39
N GLU A 7 -2.33 16.00 3.49
CA GLU A 7 -3.48 15.42 4.20
C GLU A 7 -4.16 14.25 3.45
N CYS A 8 -3.47 13.49 2.60
CA CYS A 8 -4.14 12.47 1.80
C CYS A 8 -4.40 11.14 2.55
N VAL A 9 -3.52 10.71 3.47
CA VAL A 9 -3.64 9.36 4.08
C VAL A 9 -4.61 9.32 5.26
N LEU A 10 -4.72 10.41 6.03
CA LEU A 10 -5.61 10.44 7.20
C LEU A 10 -7.10 10.59 6.82
N CYS A 11 -7.42 11.10 5.63
CA CYS A 11 -8.81 11.20 5.17
C CYS A 11 -9.44 9.86 4.81
N TYR A 12 -8.65 8.91 4.28
CA TYR A 12 -9.15 7.59 3.89
C TYR A 12 -9.65 6.78 5.11
N TYR A 13 -8.92 6.80 6.22
CA TYR A 13 -9.31 6.07 7.44
C TYR A 13 -10.40 6.76 8.28
N ARG A 14 -10.61 8.08 8.12
CA ARG A 14 -11.57 8.84 8.94
C ARG A 14 -13.00 8.84 8.36
N GLY A 15 -13.17 8.49 7.08
CA GLY A 15 -14.46 8.43 6.40
C GLY A 15 -15.29 7.18 6.69
N LEU A 16 -14.65 6.02 6.91
CA LEU A 16 -15.33 4.74 7.08
C LEU A 16 -15.88 4.49 8.49
N LEU A 17 -15.42 5.24 9.50
CA LEU A 17 -15.84 5.04 10.89
C LEU A 17 -17.11 5.81 11.31
N ASN A 18 -17.65 6.71 10.47
CA ASN A 18 -18.74 7.62 10.86
C ASN A 18 -20.12 7.35 10.25
N ALA A 19 -20.30 6.28 9.46
CA ALA A 19 -21.58 5.96 8.80
C ALA A 19 -22.45 4.89 9.52
N GLY A 20 -22.23 4.65 10.81
CA GLY A 20 -23.03 3.73 11.63
C GLY A 20 -24.19 4.41 12.36
N SER A 21 -25.40 4.28 11.83
CA SER A 21 -26.68 4.77 12.39
C SER A 21 -26.87 4.43 13.88
N LYS A 22 -27.04 5.44 14.74
CA LYS A 22 -27.43 5.29 16.15
C LYS A 22 -28.91 4.96 16.26
N ARG A 23 -29.26 3.69 16.48
CA ARG A 23 -30.50 3.29 17.18
C ARG A 23 -30.22 2.12 18.10
N THR A 24 -30.10 2.40 19.39
CA THR A 24 -29.93 1.42 20.47
C THR A 24 -31.30 0.91 20.92
N ALA A 25 -31.59 -0.36 20.69
CA ALA A 25 -32.61 -1.09 21.44
C ALA A 25 -31.88 -2.14 22.29
N THR A 26 -31.99 -2.01 23.62
CA THR A 26 -31.41 -2.95 24.59
C THR A 26 -32.42 -4.05 24.90
N ASP A 27 -32.02 -5.32 24.75
CA ASP A 27 -32.71 -6.42 25.45
C ASP A 27 -32.03 -6.74 26.80
N HIS A 28 -32.78 -7.44 27.64
CA HIS A 28 -32.51 -7.70 29.05
C HIS A 28 -31.48 -8.84 29.31
N SER A 29 -30.81 -9.37 28.28
CA SER A 29 -29.99 -10.57 28.42
C SER A 29 -28.50 -10.31 28.66
N GLY A 30 -28.03 -9.06 28.59
CA GLY A 30 -26.67 -8.69 29.04
C GLY A 30 -25.50 -9.38 28.31
N ARG A 31 -25.73 -10.08 27.21
CA ARG A 31 -24.68 -10.79 26.45
C ARG A 31 -24.27 -10.00 25.23
N ARG A 32 -23.15 -9.28 25.33
CA ARG A 32 -22.47 -8.69 24.18
C ARG A 32 -21.57 -9.74 23.53
N SER A 33 -22.06 -10.46 22.52
CA SER A 33 -21.17 -11.06 21.53
C SER A 33 -20.67 -9.94 20.61
N GLY A 34 -19.63 -9.24 21.08
CA GLY A 34 -18.77 -8.48 20.18
C GLY A 34 -17.96 -9.46 19.35
N HIS A 35 -17.96 -9.26 18.03
CA HIS A 35 -16.86 -9.49 17.08
C HIS A 35 -17.48 -9.35 15.69
N TYR A 36 -17.67 -8.09 15.26
CA TYR A 36 -17.83 -7.79 13.84
C TYR A 36 -16.42 -7.61 13.27
N TYR A 37 -15.64 -8.70 13.16
CA TYR A 37 -14.58 -8.71 12.18
C TYR A 37 -15.32 -8.82 10.84
N LEU A 38 -15.45 -7.69 10.14
CA LEU A 38 -15.52 -7.76 8.70
C LEU A 38 -14.20 -8.42 8.31
N GLU A 39 -14.25 -9.71 7.98
CA GLU A 39 -13.14 -10.41 7.33
C GLU A 39 -12.91 -9.75 5.96
N PHE A 40 -12.25 -8.60 5.96
CA PHE A 40 -11.53 -8.09 4.81
C PHE A 40 -10.13 -8.64 4.96
N HIS A 41 -9.93 -9.90 4.54
CA HIS A 41 -8.60 -10.48 4.40
C HIS A 41 -7.88 -9.73 3.28
N MET A 42 -7.10 -8.71 3.66
CA MET A 42 -6.41 -7.86 2.70
C MET A 42 -5.03 -8.46 2.42
N PHE A 43 -4.82 -8.88 1.18
CA PHE A 43 -3.53 -9.36 0.73
C PHE A 43 -2.59 -8.16 0.56
N THR A 44 -1.45 -8.19 1.24
CA THR A 44 -0.45 -7.12 1.22
C THR A 44 0.83 -7.61 0.55
N HIS A 45 1.20 -6.92 -0.54
CA HIS A 45 2.45 -7.12 -1.26
C HIS A 45 3.46 -6.05 -0.85
N VAL A 46 4.53 -6.45 -0.16
CA VAL A 46 5.59 -5.54 0.28
C VAL A 46 6.85 -5.80 -0.53
N VAL A 47 7.37 -4.75 -1.18
CA VAL A 47 8.64 -4.75 -1.90
C VAL A 47 9.58 -3.77 -1.23
N LEU A 48 10.75 -4.26 -0.84
CA LEU A 48 11.85 -3.39 -0.45
C LEU A 48 12.85 -3.36 -1.60
N ILE A 49 13.43 -2.19 -1.85
CA ILE A 49 14.44 -1.99 -2.89
C ILE A 49 15.72 -1.41 -2.29
N LYS A 50 16.84 -2.02 -2.67
CA LYS A 50 18.15 -1.41 -2.59
C LYS A 50 18.53 -0.90 -3.97
N PHE A 51 18.77 0.39 -4.10
CA PHE A 51 19.10 1.03 -5.37
C PHE A 51 20.58 0.85 -5.72
N ASN A 52 20.90 0.83 -7.01
CA ASN A 52 22.25 0.90 -7.52
C ASN A 52 22.68 2.39 -7.67
N THR A 53 23.91 2.62 -8.14
CA THR A 53 24.47 3.98 -8.29
C THR A 53 23.81 4.81 -9.38
N ASP A 54 23.01 4.20 -10.25
CA ASP A 54 22.40 4.86 -11.42
C ASP A 54 21.00 5.40 -11.11
N ALA A 55 20.44 5.04 -9.95
CA ALA A 55 19.15 5.52 -9.47
C ALA A 55 19.31 6.84 -8.71
N ASP A 56 19.22 7.96 -9.43
CA ASP A 56 19.21 9.29 -8.84
C ASP A 56 17.81 9.69 -8.31
N GLU A 57 17.71 10.86 -7.68
CA GLU A 57 16.45 11.38 -7.14
C GLU A 57 15.36 11.51 -8.21
N SER A 58 15.72 11.81 -9.46
CA SER A 58 14.76 11.95 -10.56
C SER A 58 14.18 10.60 -10.96
N TYR A 59 15.02 9.57 -11.02
CA TYR A 59 14.60 8.19 -11.23
C TYR A 59 13.66 7.71 -10.12
N ILE A 60 13.97 8.02 -8.86
CA ILE A 60 13.11 7.64 -7.71
C ILE A 60 11.75 8.37 -7.78
N ALA A 61 11.73 9.64 -8.20
CA ALA A 61 10.50 10.39 -8.40
C ALA A 61 9.65 9.83 -9.56
N ASP A 62 10.28 9.38 -10.64
CA ASP A 62 9.60 8.71 -11.76
C ASP A 62 8.99 7.37 -11.32
N VAL A 63 9.71 6.59 -10.51
CA VAL A 63 9.18 5.36 -9.89
C VAL A 63 7.94 5.66 -9.06
N GLY A 64 8.01 6.65 -8.15
CA GLY A 64 6.86 7.07 -7.34
C GLY A 64 5.65 7.49 -8.18
N SER A 65 5.89 8.33 -9.19
CA SER A 65 4.85 8.80 -10.11
C SER A 65 4.18 7.67 -10.87
N LYS A 66 4.92 6.61 -11.24
CA LYS A 66 4.35 5.42 -11.88
C LYS A 66 3.54 4.58 -10.87
N ILE A 67 3.96 4.48 -9.61
CA ILE A 67 3.21 3.78 -8.56
C ILE A 67 1.85 4.44 -8.32
N ASP A 68 1.78 5.77 -8.32
CA ASP A 68 0.52 6.53 -8.13
C ASP A 68 -0.56 6.20 -9.17
N THR A 69 -0.15 5.72 -10.35
CA THR A 69 -1.10 5.32 -11.42
C THR A 69 -1.75 3.96 -11.18
N LEU A 70 -1.15 3.08 -10.36
CA LEU A 70 -1.62 1.70 -10.21
C LEU A 70 -3.09 1.57 -9.77
N PRO A 71 -3.59 2.33 -8.77
CA PRO A 71 -4.98 2.20 -8.33
C PRO A 71 -6.01 2.66 -9.37
N GLN A 72 -5.60 3.50 -10.32
CA GLN A 72 -6.48 3.98 -11.40
C GLN A 72 -6.52 3.00 -12.57
N GLU A 73 -5.41 2.32 -12.83
CA GLU A 73 -5.23 1.43 -13.98
C GLU A 73 -5.54 -0.04 -13.67
N ILE A 74 -5.46 -0.46 -12.40
CA ILE A 74 -5.60 -1.87 -11.99
C ILE A 74 -6.71 -2.01 -10.94
N GLU A 75 -7.83 -2.59 -11.33
CA GLU A 75 -9.04 -2.73 -10.47
C GLU A 75 -8.80 -3.55 -9.19
N GLN A 76 -7.82 -4.44 -9.19
CA GLN A 76 -7.45 -5.29 -8.05
C GLN A 76 -6.72 -4.49 -6.96
N VAL A 77 -6.10 -3.35 -7.31
CA VAL A 77 -5.31 -2.53 -6.37
C VAL A 77 -6.25 -1.69 -5.52
N ARG A 78 -6.22 -1.94 -4.21
CA ARG A 78 -7.03 -1.24 -3.20
C ARG A 78 -6.33 -0.03 -2.61
N GLY A 79 -5.01 -0.10 -2.53
CA GLY A 79 -4.17 0.94 -1.95
C GLY A 79 -2.72 0.75 -2.33
N VAL A 80 -1.99 1.86 -2.32
CA VAL A 80 -0.54 1.88 -2.45
C VAL A 80 0.06 2.82 -1.42
N ALA A 81 1.21 2.44 -0.86
CA ALA A 81 2.03 3.31 -0.02
C ALA A 81 3.50 3.06 -0.36
N TYR A 82 4.30 4.11 -0.45
CA TYR A 82 5.70 3.98 -0.81
C TYR A 82 6.52 5.14 -0.27
N GLY A 83 7.84 4.96 -0.21
CA GLY A 83 8.74 6.03 0.21
C GLY A 83 10.18 5.57 0.40
N ALA A 84 11.08 6.55 0.43
CA ALA A 84 12.48 6.34 0.76
C ALA A 84 12.67 6.11 2.27
N ASP A 85 13.69 5.34 2.63
CA ASP A 85 14.10 5.22 4.02
C ASP A 85 14.58 6.57 4.58
N ILE A 86 14.27 6.79 5.86
CA ILE A 86 14.60 8.03 6.57
C ILE A 86 15.83 7.87 7.48
N GLY A 87 16.53 6.73 7.43
CA GLY A 87 17.82 6.53 8.07
C GLY A 87 17.79 6.35 9.59
N LEU A 88 16.67 5.86 10.16
CA LEU A 88 16.55 5.66 11.61
C LEU A 88 17.34 4.46 12.13
N THR A 89 17.62 3.48 11.28
CA THR A 89 18.29 2.23 11.66
C THR A 89 19.35 1.81 10.66
N SER A 90 20.42 1.17 11.13
CA SER A 90 21.38 0.50 10.27
C SER A 90 20.78 -0.78 9.69
N GLY A 91 21.05 -1.07 8.42
CA GLY A 91 20.60 -2.30 7.76
C GLY A 91 19.25 -2.19 7.05
N SER A 92 18.63 -1.00 7.06
CA SER A 92 17.49 -0.66 6.21
C SER A 92 17.87 -0.76 4.73
N TRP A 93 16.84 -0.98 3.91
CA TRP A 93 16.90 -0.82 2.46
C TRP A 93 16.49 0.62 2.09
N ASP A 94 16.76 1.04 0.85
CA ASP A 94 16.67 2.45 0.49
C ASP A 94 15.22 2.91 0.24
N TYR A 95 14.32 1.98 -0.12
CA TYR A 95 12.96 2.30 -0.53
C TYR A 95 11.97 1.17 -0.25
N ALA A 96 10.73 1.52 0.06
CA ALA A 96 9.63 0.58 0.28
C ALA A 96 8.46 0.88 -0.66
N ILE A 97 7.80 -0.18 -1.13
CA ILE A 97 6.54 -0.15 -1.87
C ILE A 97 5.61 -1.17 -1.22
N ILE A 98 4.39 -0.74 -0.92
CA ILE A 98 3.32 -1.56 -0.37
C ILE A 98 2.15 -1.45 -1.33
N VAL A 99 1.62 -2.60 -1.75
CA VAL A 99 0.42 -2.68 -2.59
C VAL A 99 -0.59 -3.58 -1.88
N GLU A 100 -1.79 -3.04 -1.68
CA GLU A 100 -2.90 -3.76 -1.07
C GLU A 100 -3.83 -4.29 -2.17
N LEU A 101 -4.13 -5.58 -2.12
CA LEU A 101 -5.08 -6.26 -3.00
C LEU A 101 -6.29 -6.78 -2.21
N GLY A 102 -7.36 -7.14 -2.91
CA GLY A 102 -8.57 -7.67 -2.29
C GLY A 102 -8.41 -9.08 -1.72
N ALA A 103 -7.59 -9.92 -2.36
CA ALA A 103 -7.27 -11.28 -1.92
C ALA A 103 -6.00 -11.78 -2.62
N ALA A 104 -5.40 -12.87 -2.12
CA ALA A 104 -4.23 -13.49 -2.75
C ALA A 104 -4.49 -13.97 -4.20
N SER A 105 -5.74 -14.33 -4.53
CA SER A 105 -6.13 -14.72 -5.89
C SER A 105 -6.02 -13.58 -6.91
N ASP A 106 -6.03 -12.33 -6.46
CA ASP A 106 -5.95 -11.15 -7.33
C ASP A 106 -4.50 -10.87 -7.79
N TYR A 107 -3.51 -11.46 -7.10
CA TYR A 107 -2.09 -11.18 -7.33
C TYR A 107 -1.65 -11.49 -8.75
N GLU A 108 -2.09 -12.61 -9.33
CA GLU A 108 -1.67 -12.99 -10.68
C GLU A 108 -2.16 -11.99 -11.74
N ALA A 109 -3.38 -11.50 -11.60
CA ALA A 109 -3.95 -10.49 -12.48
C ALA A 109 -3.19 -9.16 -12.34
N TYR A 110 -2.94 -8.72 -11.11
CA TYR A 110 -2.12 -7.55 -10.80
C TYR A 110 -0.71 -7.66 -11.41
N ALA A 111 -0.01 -8.77 -11.15
CA ALA A 111 1.38 -8.97 -11.55
C ALA A 111 1.58 -8.98 -13.07
N LYS A 112 0.57 -9.43 -13.82
CA LYS A 112 0.59 -9.48 -15.29
C LYS A 112 0.05 -8.21 -15.96
N HIS A 113 -0.53 -7.29 -15.20
CA HIS A 113 -1.11 -6.08 -15.79
C HIS A 113 -0.01 -5.23 -16.47
N PRO A 114 -0.24 -4.71 -17.68
CA PRO A 114 0.77 -3.91 -18.41
C PRO A 114 1.36 -2.77 -17.57
N THR A 115 0.51 -2.03 -16.85
CA THR A 115 0.95 -0.93 -15.97
C THR A 115 1.91 -1.39 -14.86
N HIS A 116 1.67 -2.58 -14.29
CA HIS A 116 2.58 -3.17 -13.30
C HIS A 116 3.88 -3.66 -13.96
N VAL A 117 3.79 -4.30 -15.13
CA VAL A 117 4.97 -4.76 -15.89
C VAL A 117 5.88 -3.58 -16.24
N ASP A 118 5.33 -2.48 -16.73
CA ASP A 118 6.08 -1.25 -17.01
C ASP A 118 6.80 -0.73 -15.76
N LEU A 119 6.11 -0.71 -14.62
CA LEU A 119 6.69 -0.28 -13.34
C LEU A 119 7.83 -1.23 -12.93
N ALA A 120 7.63 -2.54 -13.03
CA ALA A 120 8.64 -3.53 -12.70
C ALA A 120 9.87 -3.42 -13.61
N GLU A 121 9.68 -3.11 -14.90
CA GLU A 121 10.77 -2.86 -15.85
C GLU A 121 11.50 -1.56 -15.57
N LEU A 122 10.79 -0.49 -15.19
CA LEU A 122 11.40 0.74 -14.71
C LEU A 122 12.29 0.45 -13.50
N ILE A 123 11.72 -0.14 -12.45
CA ILE A 123 12.41 -0.46 -11.18
C ILE A 123 13.67 -1.30 -11.43
N LYS A 124 13.61 -2.31 -12.31
CA LYS A 124 14.76 -3.19 -12.62
C LYS A 124 16.01 -2.45 -13.10
N LYS A 125 15.88 -1.25 -13.69
CA LYS A 125 17.02 -0.48 -14.22
C LYS A 125 17.89 0.08 -13.10
N GLY A 126 17.28 0.46 -11.97
CA GLY A 126 17.95 1.09 -10.83
C GLY A 126 18.16 0.19 -9.62
N VAL A 127 17.85 -1.11 -9.69
CA VAL A 127 17.93 -2.03 -8.53
C VAL A 127 19.30 -2.69 -8.42
N ALA A 128 19.89 -2.64 -7.23
CA ALA A 128 21.01 -3.49 -6.83
C ALA A 128 20.53 -4.78 -6.14
N ASP A 129 19.51 -4.67 -5.29
CA ASP A 129 18.89 -5.82 -4.61
C ASP A 129 17.39 -5.59 -4.39
N ARG A 130 16.60 -6.67 -4.38
CA ARG A 130 15.14 -6.69 -4.26
C ARG A 130 14.71 -7.82 -3.33
N THR A 131 13.91 -7.50 -2.31
CA THR A 131 13.24 -8.50 -1.46
C THR A 131 11.75 -8.22 -1.40
N VAL A 132 10.97 -9.29 -1.24
CA VAL A 132 9.52 -9.24 -1.29
C VAL A 132 8.95 -10.12 -0.18
N VAL A 133 7.91 -9.61 0.47
CA VAL A 133 7.08 -10.38 1.41
C VAL A 133 5.63 -10.17 1.02
N ASP A 134 4.93 -11.29 0.91
CA ASP A 134 3.49 -11.35 0.65
C ASP A 134 2.81 -11.98 1.86
N PHE A 135 1.75 -11.35 2.37
CA PHE A 135 0.99 -11.90 3.48
C PHE A 135 -0.50 -11.55 3.39
N ASP A 136 -1.30 -12.34 4.08
CA ASP A 136 -2.74 -12.15 4.24
C ASP A 136 -3.03 -11.75 5.70
N GLY A 137 -3.96 -10.84 5.93
CA GLY A 137 -4.17 -10.17 7.22
C GLY A 137 -5.62 -9.87 7.57
#